data_AF-A0AAE0UMM4-F1
#
_entry.id   AF-A0AAE0UMM4-F1
#
_cell.length_a   1.000
_cell.length_b   1.000
_cell.length_c   1.000
_cell.angle_alpha   90.00
_cell.angle_beta   90.00
_cell.angle_gamma   90.00
#
_symmetry.space_group_name_H-M   'P 1'
#
loop_
_entity.id
_entity.type
_entity.pdbx_description
1 polymer ?
#
loop_
_entity_poly.entity_id
_entity_poly.type
_entity_poly.pdbx_seq_one_letter_code
_entity_poly.pdbx_strand_id
1 'polypeptide(L)'
;MPRSKEIQNQMRKKVIEIYHSGKGYKAISKALGLPRTTVRAIIYKWIFGRSVSHYVWRKSNTAFQKKNIIPTVKYGGGSVMVWGCFAASGPGRLAVINGTMNSAVYQIILKENVRPSVCDLKLKRTWVLQQDNDPKHTSKSTSEWLKKNKMKTLEWPSQSPDLNPIEMLWHDLKKVVHARKPSNVAELQQFCKDEWAKIPPQRCNRLIASYGKRLIAVVAAKGGPTSY
;
A
#
# COMPACT_ATOMS: atom_id res chain seq x y z
N MET A 1 -18.52 9.74 -45.38
CA MET A 1 -17.46 9.23 -44.50
C MET A 1 -17.62 9.84 -43.10
N PRO A 2 -17.76 9.05 -42.01
CA PRO A 2 -17.86 9.60 -40.66
C PRO A 2 -16.59 10.36 -40.28
N ARG A 3 -16.72 11.47 -39.54
CA ARG A 3 -15.56 12.31 -39.12
C ARG A 3 -14.69 11.52 -38.13
N SER A 4 -13.36 11.66 -38.20
CA SER A 4 -12.38 10.96 -37.33
C SER A 4 -12.71 11.03 -35.82
N LYS A 5 -13.23 12.18 -35.33
CA LYS A 5 -13.67 12.34 -33.93
C LYS A 5 -14.87 11.47 -33.55
N GLU A 6 -15.75 11.17 -34.49
CA GLU A 6 -16.95 10.37 -34.29
C GLU A 6 -16.62 8.88 -34.17
N ILE A 7 -15.69 8.41 -35.01
CA ILE A 7 -15.11 7.06 -34.93
C ILE A 7 -14.42 6.85 -33.57
N GLN A 8 -13.66 7.84 -33.09
CA GLN A 8 -13.03 7.78 -31.76
C GLN A 8 -14.05 7.74 -30.62
N ASN A 9 -15.16 8.46 -30.72
CA ASN A 9 -16.21 8.47 -29.69
C ASN A 9 -17.02 7.17 -29.67
N GLN A 10 -17.33 6.59 -30.83
CA GLN A 10 -17.97 5.28 -30.93
C GLN A 10 -17.10 4.18 -30.32
N MET A 11 -15.78 4.22 -30.58
CA MET A 11 -14.84 3.27 -30.02
C MET A 11 -14.74 3.37 -28.49
N ARG A 12 -14.79 4.58 -27.93
CA ARG A 12 -14.86 4.79 -26.46
C ARG A 12 -16.12 4.18 -25.85
N LYS A 13 -17.29 4.39 -26.47
CA LYS A 13 -18.55 3.82 -25.99
C LYS A 13 -18.50 2.28 -25.95
N LYS A 14 -18.00 1.64 -27.02
CA LYS A 14 -17.81 0.18 -27.08
C LYS A 14 -16.88 -0.34 -25.98
N VAL A 15 -15.77 0.34 -25.72
CA VAL A 15 -14.85 -0.04 -24.62
C VAL A 15 -15.57 -0.02 -23.26
N ILE A 16 -16.37 1.02 -23.00
CA ILE A 16 -17.08 1.22 -21.73
C ILE A 16 -18.18 0.16 -21.54
N GLU A 17 -18.92 -0.14 -22.60
CA GLU A 17 -19.99 -1.14 -22.60
C GLU A 17 -19.47 -2.54 -22.30
N ILE A 18 -18.39 -2.95 -22.97
CA ILE A 18 -17.75 -4.25 -22.70
C ILE A 18 -17.20 -4.30 -21.27
N TYR A 19 -16.69 -3.18 -20.74
CA TYR A 19 -16.28 -3.10 -19.34
C TYR A 19 -17.46 -3.25 -18.36
N HIS A 20 -18.64 -2.69 -18.66
CA HIS A 20 -19.84 -2.87 -17.83
C HIS A 20 -20.32 -4.32 -17.78
N SER A 21 -20.12 -5.09 -18.85
CA SER A 21 -20.39 -6.52 -18.85
C SER A 21 -19.43 -7.36 -17.98
N GLY A 22 -18.55 -6.72 -17.20
CA GLY A 22 -17.66 -7.38 -16.25
C GLY A 22 -16.33 -7.86 -16.84
N LYS A 23 -16.03 -7.56 -18.11
CA LYS A 23 -14.78 -8.01 -18.74
C LYS A 23 -13.59 -7.16 -18.30
N GLY A 24 -12.49 -7.82 -17.93
CA GLY A 24 -11.24 -7.15 -17.56
C GLY A 24 -10.48 -6.54 -18.76
N TYR A 25 -9.52 -5.66 -18.49
CA TYR A 25 -8.78 -4.89 -19.51
C TYR A 25 -8.12 -5.76 -20.60
N LYS A 26 -7.62 -6.94 -20.25
CA LYS A 26 -7.00 -7.89 -21.20
C LYS A 26 -8.01 -8.43 -22.22
N ALA A 27 -9.21 -8.76 -21.77
CA ALA A 27 -10.26 -9.29 -22.63
C ALA A 27 -10.79 -8.22 -23.60
N ILE A 28 -10.96 -6.99 -23.11
CA ILE A 28 -11.40 -5.85 -23.94
C ILE A 28 -10.34 -5.49 -24.99
N SER A 29 -9.06 -5.45 -24.59
CA SER A 29 -7.93 -5.18 -25.48
C SER A 29 -7.87 -6.18 -26.63
N LYS A 30 -8.04 -7.48 -26.34
CA LYS A 30 -8.08 -8.53 -27.38
C LYS A 30 -9.32 -8.41 -28.27
N ALA A 31 -10.49 -8.12 -27.71
CA ALA A 31 -11.75 -8.05 -28.44
C ALA A 31 -11.82 -6.87 -29.42
N LEU A 32 -11.15 -5.76 -29.11
CA LEU A 32 -11.20 -4.52 -29.91
C LEU A 32 -9.90 -4.20 -30.64
N GLY A 33 -8.87 -5.04 -30.54
CA GLY A 33 -7.56 -4.79 -31.15
C GLY A 33 -6.83 -3.55 -30.61
N LEU A 34 -7.18 -3.10 -29.40
CA LEU A 34 -6.62 -1.89 -28.80
C LEU A 34 -5.49 -2.22 -27.83
N PRO A 35 -4.44 -1.37 -27.72
CA PRO A 35 -3.45 -1.50 -26.66
C PRO A 35 -4.11 -1.48 -25.27
N ARG A 36 -3.64 -2.34 -24.35
CA ARG A 36 -4.17 -2.37 -22.97
C ARG A 36 -4.08 -1.02 -22.26
N THR A 37 -3.05 -0.24 -22.57
CA THR A 37 -2.86 1.13 -22.06
C THR A 37 -3.98 2.06 -22.51
N THR A 38 -4.40 1.97 -23.79
CA THR A 38 -5.53 2.73 -24.34
C THR A 38 -6.85 2.33 -23.71
N VAL A 39 -7.11 1.02 -23.57
CA VAL A 39 -8.29 0.50 -22.88
C VAL A 39 -8.35 1.01 -21.43
N ARG A 40 -7.23 0.90 -20.70
CA ARG A 40 -7.10 1.41 -19.34
C ARG A 40 -7.35 2.93 -19.28
N ALA A 41 -6.80 3.71 -20.20
CA ALA A 41 -6.97 5.16 -20.23
C ALA A 41 -8.42 5.58 -20.52
N ILE A 42 -9.11 4.86 -21.42
CA ILE A 42 -10.53 5.13 -21.72
C ILE A 42 -11.39 4.82 -20.49
N ILE A 43 -11.22 3.64 -19.89
CA ILE A 43 -11.99 3.24 -18.71
C ILE A 43 -11.68 4.17 -17.52
N TYR A 44 -10.41 4.50 -17.30
CA TYR A 44 -10.01 5.43 -16.25
C TYR A 44 -10.66 6.82 -16.42
N LYS A 45 -10.64 7.38 -17.65
CA LYS A 45 -11.31 8.65 -17.95
C LYS A 45 -12.84 8.56 -17.82
N TRP A 46 -13.42 7.39 -18.08
CA TRP A 46 -14.85 7.17 -17.93
C TRP A 46 -15.26 7.10 -16.45
N ILE A 47 -14.51 6.36 -15.62
CA ILE A 47 -14.79 6.21 -14.18
C ILE A 47 -14.52 7.52 -13.42
N PHE A 48 -13.37 8.16 -13.69
CA PHE A 48 -12.85 9.26 -12.87
C PHE A 48 -12.95 10.63 -13.54
N GLY A 49 -13.49 10.70 -14.76
CA GLY A 49 -13.53 11.93 -15.55
C GLY A 49 -12.14 12.37 -16.06
N ARG A 50 -12.08 13.57 -16.64
CA ARG A 50 -10.79 14.25 -16.91
C ARG A 50 -10.33 14.93 -15.63
N SER A 51 -9.02 14.94 -15.38
CA SER A 51 -8.41 15.70 -14.28
C SER A 51 -8.46 17.20 -14.60
N VAL A 52 -9.63 17.80 -14.46
CA VAL A 52 -9.88 19.24 -14.54
C VAL A 52 -10.61 19.66 -13.26
N SER A 53 -10.37 20.89 -12.81
CA SER A 53 -11.15 21.47 -11.71
C SER A 53 -12.61 21.59 -12.16
N HIS A 54 -13.53 20.94 -11.44
CA HIS A 54 -14.96 21.02 -11.72
C HIS A 54 -15.60 21.96 -10.69
N TYR A 55 -16.31 22.98 -11.14
CA TYR A 55 -17.16 23.79 -10.28
C TYR A 55 -18.51 23.10 -10.09
N VAL A 56 -18.97 22.97 -8.84
CA VAL A 56 -20.25 22.35 -8.49
C VAL A 56 -21.09 23.36 -7.71
N TRP A 57 -22.18 23.82 -8.32
CA TRP A 57 -23.18 24.63 -7.64
C TRP A 57 -24.08 23.71 -6.80
N ARG A 58 -24.16 23.95 -5.50
CA ARG A 58 -24.93 23.11 -4.57
C ARG A 58 -25.64 23.92 -3.50
N LYS A 59 -26.78 23.42 -3.02
CA LYS A 59 -27.47 23.96 -1.84
C LYS A 59 -26.65 23.65 -0.57
N SER A 60 -26.80 24.48 0.47
CA SER A 60 -26.16 24.23 1.77
C SER A 60 -26.50 22.82 2.29
N ASN A 61 -25.56 22.17 2.98
CA ASN A 61 -25.67 20.78 3.50
C ASN A 61 -25.87 19.66 2.46
N THR A 62 -25.73 19.92 1.15
CA THR A 62 -25.85 18.88 0.10
C THR A 62 -24.51 18.38 -0.44
N ALA A 63 -23.40 18.71 0.22
CA ALA A 63 -22.03 18.39 -0.23
C ALA A 63 -21.81 16.91 -0.55
N PHE A 64 -22.42 16.01 0.24
CA PHE A 64 -22.20 14.57 0.11
C PHE A 64 -23.26 13.83 -0.74
N GLN A 65 -24.16 14.55 -1.42
CA GLN A 65 -25.10 13.90 -2.33
C GLN A 65 -24.35 13.33 -3.53
N LYS A 66 -24.70 12.11 -3.98
CA LYS A 66 -24.01 11.41 -5.09
C LYS A 66 -23.87 12.24 -6.37
N LYS A 67 -24.83 13.12 -6.66
CA LYS A 67 -24.79 14.05 -7.81
C LYS A 67 -23.76 15.19 -7.67
N ASN A 68 -23.28 15.46 -6.46
CA ASN A 68 -22.36 16.53 -6.11
C ASN A 68 -20.94 16.01 -5.77
N ILE A 69 -20.72 14.70 -5.83
CA ILE A 69 -19.41 14.06 -5.58
C ILE A 69 -18.94 13.41 -6.88
N ILE A 70 -17.70 13.68 -7.26
CA ILE A 70 -16.99 12.91 -8.29
C ILE A 70 -16.16 11.84 -7.56
N PRO A 71 -16.32 10.54 -7.88
CA PRO A 71 -15.47 9.50 -7.35
C PRO A 71 -14.00 9.81 -7.66
N THR A 72 -13.14 9.83 -6.65
CA THR A 72 -11.69 9.98 -6.81
C THR A 72 -10.97 8.87 -6.06
N VAL A 73 -9.85 8.41 -6.63
CA VAL A 73 -8.95 7.43 -5.97
C VAL A 73 -7.94 8.11 -5.04
N LYS A 74 -7.75 9.43 -5.17
CA LYS A 74 -6.84 10.22 -4.34
C LYS A 74 -7.56 11.48 -3.86
N TYR A 75 -7.67 11.62 -2.54
CA TYR A 75 -8.23 12.81 -1.91
C TYR A 75 -7.14 13.87 -1.69
N GLY A 76 -7.52 15.14 -1.71
CA GLY A 76 -6.61 16.29 -1.61
C GLY A 76 -6.09 16.61 -0.21
N GLY A 77 -6.20 15.69 0.76
CA GLY A 77 -5.82 15.92 2.17
C GLY A 77 -4.37 15.60 2.53
N GLY A 78 -3.55 15.23 1.54
CA GLY A 78 -2.18 14.76 1.76
C GLY A 78 -2.09 13.30 2.23
N SER A 79 -0.86 12.83 2.41
CA SER A 79 -0.57 11.46 2.86
C SER A 79 0.74 11.44 3.64
N VAL A 80 0.88 10.50 4.56
CA VAL A 80 2.12 10.27 5.31
C VAL A 80 2.70 8.93 4.89
N MET A 81 4.00 8.91 4.59
CA MET A 81 4.76 7.68 4.44
C MET A 81 5.43 7.37 5.78
N VAL A 82 5.25 6.15 6.27
CA VAL A 82 5.88 5.67 7.51
C VAL A 82 6.60 4.35 7.26
N TRP A 83 7.65 4.12 8.02
CA TRP A 83 8.32 2.83 8.16
C TRP A 83 8.20 2.37 9.61
N GLY A 84 7.99 1.08 9.83
CA GLY A 84 8.01 0.51 11.16
C GLY A 84 8.44 -0.93 11.14
N CYS A 85 8.79 -1.44 12.31
CA CYS A 85 9.13 -2.84 12.51
C CYS A 85 8.44 -3.36 13.78
N PHE A 86 8.28 -4.66 13.91
CA PHE A 86 7.74 -5.27 15.11
C PHE A 86 8.29 -6.68 15.30
N ALA A 87 8.16 -7.21 16.52
CA ALA A 87 8.47 -8.60 16.83
C ALA A 87 7.35 -9.19 17.71
N ALA A 88 7.45 -10.48 18.04
CA ALA A 88 6.47 -11.13 18.91
C ALA A 88 6.32 -10.46 20.29
N SER A 89 7.35 -9.74 20.76
CA SER A 89 7.34 -9.00 22.03
C SER A 89 6.67 -7.62 21.95
N GLY A 90 6.34 -7.10 20.76
CA GLY A 90 5.68 -5.80 20.62
C GLY A 90 6.05 -5.01 19.37
N PRO A 91 5.44 -3.82 19.21
CA PRO A 91 5.81 -2.86 18.17
C PRO A 91 7.22 -2.32 18.44
N GLY A 92 8.05 -2.27 17.39
CA GLY A 92 9.32 -1.54 17.40
C GLY A 92 9.09 -0.06 17.11
N ARG A 93 10.14 0.64 16.68
CA ARG A 93 10.06 2.07 16.36
C ARG A 93 9.29 2.31 15.05
N LEU A 94 8.60 3.45 15.01
CA LEU A 94 7.93 3.98 13.82
C LEU A 94 8.64 5.26 13.37
N ALA A 95 9.12 5.27 12.14
CA ALA A 95 9.77 6.42 11.50
C ALA A 95 8.84 7.05 10.46
N VAL A 96 8.71 8.37 10.50
CA VAL A 96 8.01 9.14 9.47
C VAL A 96 9.00 9.50 8.37
N ILE A 97 8.62 9.28 7.12
CA ILE A 97 9.46 9.52 5.95
C ILE A 97 8.94 10.76 5.24
N ASN A 98 9.82 11.75 5.12
CA ASN A 98 9.54 12.96 4.37
C ASN A 98 9.95 12.75 2.89
N GLY A 99 8.97 12.79 1.99
CA GLY A 99 9.19 12.63 0.55
C GLY A 99 9.28 11.17 0.10
N THR A 100 10.07 10.92 -0.95
CA THR A 100 10.22 9.59 -1.55
C THR A 100 11.38 8.83 -0.91
N MET A 101 11.13 7.63 -0.38
CA MET A 101 12.18 6.78 0.17
C MET A 101 13.04 6.17 -0.93
N ASN A 102 14.32 6.55 -0.99
CA ASN A 102 15.35 5.89 -1.80
C ASN A 102 16.22 4.95 -0.92
N SER A 103 17.19 4.26 -1.53
CA SER A 103 18.07 3.34 -0.81
C SER A 103 18.89 4.00 0.30
N ALA A 104 19.36 5.23 0.11
CA ALA A 104 20.17 5.94 1.12
C ALA A 104 19.32 6.32 2.34
N VAL A 105 18.12 6.87 2.11
CA VAL A 105 17.14 7.17 3.16
C VAL A 105 16.75 5.88 3.90
N TYR A 106 16.55 4.79 3.17
CA TYR A 106 16.25 3.49 3.80
C TYR A 106 17.37 3.01 4.73
N GLN A 107 18.64 3.12 4.32
CA GLN A 107 19.79 2.75 5.16
C GLN A 107 19.87 3.59 6.45
N ILE A 108 19.57 4.90 6.36
CA ILE A 108 19.50 5.78 7.53
C ILE A 108 18.39 5.31 8.48
N ILE A 109 17.20 5.03 7.95
CA ILE A 109 16.07 4.51 8.75
C ILE A 109 16.45 3.21 9.45
N LEU A 110 17.08 2.26 8.74
CA LEU A 110 17.53 1.02 9.35
C LEU A 110 18.55 1.25 10.46
N LYS A 111 19.52 2.14 10.23
CA LYS A 111 20.56 2.49 11.21
C LYS A 111 19.97 3.05 12.49
N GLU A 112 19.02 3.97 12.36
CA GLU A 112 18.44 4.72 13.48
C GLU A 112 17.36 3.93 14.23
N ASN A 113 16.70 2.97 13.57
CA ASN A 113 15.50 2.35 14.14
C ASN A 113 15.64 0.86 14.43
N VAL A 114 16.38 0.07 13.65
CA VAL A 114 16.40 -1.41 13.83
C VAL A 114 17.10 -1.80 15.12
N ARG A 115 18.36 -1.37 15.33
CA ARG A 115 19.12 -1.76 16.52
C ARG A 115 18.47 -1.27 17.82
N PRO A 116 18.00 -0.02 17.91
CA PRO A 116 17.26 0.40 19.09
C PRO A 116 15.98 -0.40 19.30
N SER A 117 15.21 -0.71 18.25
CA SER A 117 14.02 -1.56 18.38
C SER A 117 14.37 -2.97 18.88
N VAL A 118 15.47 -3.56 18.43
CA VAL A 118 15.97 -4.87 18.93
C VAL A 118 16.26 -4.81 20.43
N CYS A 119 16.87 -3.72 20.91
CA CYS A 119 17.15 -3.50 22.33
C CYS A 119 15.85 -3.28 23.12
N ASP A 120 14.98 -2.37 22.66
CA ASP A 120 13.71 -2.03 23.29
C ASP A 120 12.81 -3.28 23.44
N LEU A 121 12.81 -4.14 22.40
CA LEU A 121 12.05 -5.39 22.35
C LEU A 121 12.75 -6.59 23.01
N LYS A 122 13.97 -6.40 23.55
CA LYS A 122 14.79 -7.41 24.22
C LYS A 122 14.98 -8.70 23.38
N LEU A 123 15.23 -8.55 22.08
CA LEU A 123 15.39 -9.69 21.19
C LEU A 123 16.73 -10.39 21.42
N LYS A 124 16.75 -11.72 21.20
CA LYS A 124 17.99 -12.52 21.26
C LYS A 124 18.97 -12.07 20.18
N ARG A 125 20.27 -12.28 20.40
CA ARG A 125 21.35 -11.97 19.44
C ARG A 125 21.17 -12.63 18.05
N THR A 126 20.33 -13.65 17.95
CA THR A 126 20.03 -14.41 16.72
C THR A 126 18.82 -13.87 15.94
N TRP A 127 18.40 -12.62 16.18
CA TRP A 127 17.30 -11.99 15.44
C TRP A 127 17.61 -11.92 13.94
N VAL A 128 16.53 -11.91 13.14
CA VAL A 128 16.59 -11.84 11.67
C VAL A 128 15.67 -10.71 11.21
N LEU A 129 16.16 -9.87 10.29
CA LEU A 129 15.38 -8.82 9.66
C LEU A 129 14.56 -9.41 8.51
N GLN A 130 13.24 -9.31 8.60
CA GLN A 130 12.36 -9.53 7.45
C GLN A 130 12.09 -8.19 6.76
N GLN A 131 12.20 -8.16 5.43
CA GLN A 131 11.85 -7.04 4.56
C GLN A 131 11.29 -7.62 3.25
N ASP A 132 10.51 -6.83 2.51
CA ASP A 132 10.04 -7.23 1.18
C ASP A 132 11.13 -7.01 0.10
N ASN A 133 10.81 -7.42 -1.13
CA ASN A 133 11.73 -7.31 -2.27
C ASN A 133 11.59 -5.99 -3.04
N ASP A 134 11.18 -4.90 -2.38
CA ASP A 134 11.16 -3.59 -3.03
C ASP A 134 12.56 -3.23 -3.55
N PRO A 135 12.69 -2.70 -4.79
CA PRO A 135 13.99 -2.41 -5.39
C PRO A 135 14.97 -1.65 -4.49
N LYS A 136 14.49 -0.76 -3.61
CA LYS A 136 15.37 -0.02 -2.68
C LYS A 136 15.92 -0.89 -1.55
N HIS A 137 15.19 -1.92 -1.13
CA HIS A 137 15.60 -2.86 -0.08
C HIS A 137 16.61 -3.89 -0.61
N THR A 138 16.47 -4.29 -1.88
CA THR A 138 17.32 -5.30 -2.54
C THR A 138 18.43 -4.70 -3.40
N SER A 139 18.46 -3.38 -3.58
CA SER A 139 19.53 -2.68 -4.31
C SER A 139 20.92 -3.08 -3.81
N LYS A 140 21.92 -3.07 -4.73
CA LYS A 140 23.32 -3.39 -4.40
C LYS A 140 23.82 -2.59 -3.19
N SER A 141 23.55 -1.28 -3.18
CA SER A 141 23.91 -0.39 -2.08
C SER A 141 23.34 -0.84 -0.73
N THR A 142 22.03 -1.14 -0.67
CA THR A 142 21.39 -1.58 0.58
C THR A 142 21.87 -2.97 1.00
N SER A 143 22.02 -3.90 0.06
CA SER A 143 22.51 -5.26 0.33
C SER A 143 23.94 -5.26 0.89
N GLU A 144 24.84 -4.47 0.32
CA GLU A 144 26.20 -4.28 0.84
C GLU A 144 26.19 -3.62 2.22
N TRP A 145 25.34 -2.62 2.42
CA TRP A 145 25.19 -1.94 3.71
C TRP A 145 24.69 -2.88 4.82
N LEU A 146 23.69 -3.72 4.54
CA LEU A 146 23.19 -4.74 5.48
C LEU A 146 24.28 -5.73 5.87
N LYS A 147 25.06 -6.21 4.88
CA LYS A 147 26.21 -7.10 5.10
C LYS A 147 27.27 -6.44 5.97
N LYS A 148 27.64 -5.20 5.68
CA LYS A 148 28.61 -4.41 6.46
C LYS A 148 28.15 -4.21 7.92
N ASN A 149 26.85 -4.03 8.13
CA ASN A 149 26.27 -3.83 9.46
C ASN A 149 25.92 -5.14 10.20
N LYS A 150 26.28 -6.30 9.61
CA LYS A 150 26.04 -7.65 10.16
C LYS A 150 24.56 -7.91 10.44
N MET A 151 23.67 -7.39 9.59
CA MET A 151 22.23 -7.65 9.70
C MET A 151 21.86 -8.84 8.84
N LYS A 152 21.43 -9.93 9.50
CA LYS A 152 20.91 -11.11 8.80
C LYS A 152 19.51 -10.79 8.28
N THR A 153 19.28 -11.01 7.00
CA THR A 153 17.96 -10.88 6.37
C THR A 153 17.30 -12.24 6.16
N LEU A 154 15.98 -12.26 6.22
CA LEU A 154 15.16 -13.42 5.84
C LEU A 154 14.98 -13.42 4.32
N GLU A 155 15.11 -14.58 3.68
CA GLU A 155 14.73 -14.74 2.28
C GLU A 155 13.22 -14.54 2.13
N TRP A 156 12.82 -13.76 1.12
CA TRP A 156 11.43 -13.36 0.94
C TRP A 156 10.95 -13.61 -0.50
N PRO A 157 9.79 -14.26 -0.69
CA PRO A 157 9.18 -14.37 -2.00
C PRO A 157 8.56 -13.04 -2.45
N SER A 158 8.74 -12.69 -3.72
CA SER A 158 8.13 -11.49 -4.30
C SER A 158 6.60 -11.57 -4.27
N GLN A 159 5.93 -10.41 -4.23
CA GLN A 159 4.46 -10.30 -4.30
C GLN A 159 3.69 -11.12 -3.26
N SER A 160 4.27 -11.33 -2.07
CA SER A 160 3.65 -12.12 -0.99
C SER A 160 3.31 -11.26 0.24
N PRO A 161 2.42 -10.25 0.13
CA PRO A 161 2.03 -9.43 1.28
C PRO A 161 1.24 -10.22 2.32
N ASP A 162 0.53 -11.28 1.91
CA ASP A 162 -0.21 -12.21 2.76
C ASP A 162 0.70 -12.99 3.72
N LEU A 163 1.96 -13.18 3.33
CA LEU A 163 2.98 -13.70 4.24
C LEU A 163 3.47 -12.65 5.23
N ASN A 164 3.43 -11.35 4.93
CA ASN A 164 4.01 -10.32 5.80
C ASN A 164 3.05 -9.92 6.93
N PRO A 165 3.30 -10.29 8.20
CA PRO A 165 2.34 -10.06 9.27
C PRO A 165 2.22 -8.58 9.65
N ILE A 166 3.19 -7.73 9.26
CA ILE A 166 3.11 -6.29 9.52
C ILE A 166 1.97 -5.62 8.76
N GLU A 167 1.51 -6.20 7.65
CA GLU A 167 0.35 -5.69 6.90
C GLU A 167 -0.93 -5.70 7.75
N MET A 168 -1.03 -6.67 8.67
CA MET A 168 -2.13 -6.72 9.64
C MET A 168 -2.04 -5.57 10.65
N LEU A 169 -0.83 -5.21 11.10
CA LEU A 169 -0.62 -4.07 11.98
C LEU A 169 -0.87 -2.75 11.27
N TRP A 170 -0.51 -2.64 9.99
CA TRP A 170 -0.85 -1.47 9.19
C TRP A 170 -2.36 -1.31 9.00
N HIS A 171 -3.09 -2.41 8.81
CA HIS A 171 -4.55 -2.39 8.78
C HIS A 171 -5.12 -1.90 10.12
N ASP A 172 -4.66 -2.47 11.23
CA ASP A 172 -5.11 -2.08 12.58
C ASP A 172 -4.82 -0.58 12.84
N LEU A 173 -3.61 -0.12 12.51
CA LEU A 173 -3.21 1.28 12.65
C LEU A 173 -4.09 2.22 11.83
N LYS A 174 -4.30 1.90 10.55
CA LYS A 174 -5.16 2.72 9.65
C LYS A 174 -6.57 2.84 10.21
N LYS A 175 -7.12 1.76 10.76
CA LYS A 175 -8.47 1.76 11.35
C LYS A 175 -8.58 2.73 12.53
N VAL A 176 -7.64 2.66 13.48
CA VAL A 176 -7.68 3.51 14.69
C VAL A 176 -7.33 4.97 14.38
N VAL A 177 -6.35 5.23 13.51
CA VAL A 177 -6.00 6.59 13.07
C VAL A 177 -7.16 7.22 12.30
N HIS A 178 -7.83 6.47 11.43
CA HIS A 178 -9.01 6.97 10.72
C HIS A 178 -10.15 7.34 11.68
N ALA A 179 -10.37 6.55 12.74
CA ALA A 179 -11.38 6.85 13.76
C ALA A 179 -11.11 8.17 14.51
N ARG A 180 -9.84 8.58 14.63
CA ARG A 180 -9.44 9.88 15.22
C ARG A 180 -9.69 11.08 14.29
N LYS A 181 -10.05 10.86 13.02
CA LYS A 181 -10.40 11.90 12.03
C LYS A 181 -9.36 13.05 11.95
N PRO A 182 -8.09 12.76 11.60
CA PRO A 182 -7.07 13.80 11.46
C PRO A 182 -7.49 14.84 10.42
N SER A 183 -7.34 16.12 10.76
CA SER A 183 -7.72 17.26 9.92
C SER A 183 -6.60 17.73 9.00
N ASN A 184 -5.35 17.40 9.33
CA ASN A 184 -4.16 17.82 8.58
C ASN A 184 -3.04 16.76 8.67
N VAL A 185 -1.98 16.94 7.88
CA VAL A 185 -0.86 16.00 7.80
C VAL A 185 -0.10 15.89 9.12
N ALA A 186 0.05 16.97 9.88
CA ALA A 186 0.77 16.94 11.16
C ALA A 186 0.01 16.12 12.21
N GLU A 187 -1.31 16.30 12.30
CA GLU A 187 -2.17 15.46 13.13
C GLU A 187 -2.12 14.00 12.69
N LEU A 188 -2.18 13.73 11.38
CA LEU A 188 -2.07 12.38 10.85
C LEU A 188 -0.73 11.72 11.25
N GLN A 189 0.38 12.44 11.15
CA GLN A 189 1.69 11.95 11.59
C GLN A 189 1.71 11.65 13.09
N GLN A 190 1.18 12.56 13.91
CA GLN A 190 1.17 12.40 15.36
C GLN A 190 0.29 11.22 15.77
N PHE A 191 -0.91 11.10 15.19
CA PHE A 191 -1.83 10.01 15.49
C PHE A 191 -1.24 8.66 15.09
N CYS A 192 -0.53 8.57 13.96
CA CYS A 192 0.21 7.36 13.61
C CYS A 192 1.22 6.95 14.69
N LYS A 193 1.98 7.91 15.25
CA LYS A 193 2.95 7.63 16.32
C LYS A 193 2.26 7.19 17.62
N ASP A 194 1.25 7.94 18.04
CA ASP A 194 0.50 7.66 19.28
C ASP A 194 -0.14 6.27 19.24
N GLU A 195 -0.84 5.96 18.15
CA GLU A 195 -1.61 4.72 18.04
C GLU A 195 -0.68 3.52 17.80
N TRP A 196 0.45 3.71 17.13
CA TRP A 196 1.47 2.66 17.00
C TRP A 196 2.04 2.25 18.35
N ALA A 197 2.36 3.22 19.21
CA ALA A 197 2.87 2.95 20.55
C ALA A 197 1.86 2.22 21.45
N LYS A 198 0.55 2.35 21.15
CA LYS A 198 -0.53 1.67 21.88
C LYS A 198 -0.80 0.25 21.38
N ILE A 199 -0.16 -0.21 20.30
CA ILE A 199 -0.36 -1.57 19.80
C ILE A 199 0.05 -2.57 20.89
N PRO A 200 -0.87 -3.43 21.37
CA PRO A 200 -0.57 -4.30 22.48
C PRO A 200 0.41 -5.41 22.06
N PRO A 201 1.46 -5.71 22.85
CA PRO A 201 2.37 -6.82 22.61
C PRO A 201 1.69 -8.15 22.30
N GLN A 202 0.53 -8.41 22.93
CA GLN A 202 -0.26 -9.62 22.72
C GLN A 202 -0.83 -9.72 21.30
N ARG A 203 -1.10 -8.59 20.63
CA ARG A 203 -1.49 -8.59 19.21
C ARG A 203 -0.31 -9.02 18.34
N CYS A 204 0.87 -8.45 18.57
CA CYS A 204 2.10 -8.81 17.88
C CYS A 204 2.45 -10.28 18.06
N ASN A 205 2.37 -10.78 19.30
CA ASN A 205 2.64 -12.18 19.62
C ASN A 205 1.73 -13.13 18.85
N ARG A 206 0.41 -12.88 18.82
CA ARG A 206 -0.56 -13.70 18.09
C ARG A 206 -0.30 -13.73 16.58
N LEU A 207 0.11 -12.61 16.00
CA LEU A 207 0.46 -12.55 14.58
C LEU A 207 1.67 -13.42 14.25
N ILE A 208 2.71 -13.39 15.09
CA ILE A 208 3.89 -14.24 14.91
C ILE A 208 3.59 -15.71 15.23
N ALA A 209 2.84 -16.00 16.30
CA ALA A 209 2.47 -17.37 16.67
C ALA A 209 1.62 -18.07 15.60
N SER A 210 0.80 -17.30 14.85
CA SER A 210 0.00 -17.83 13.74
C SER A 210 0.76 -17.93 12.42
N TYR A 211 2.02 -17.51 12.36
CA TYR A 211 2.79 -17.46 11.10
C TYR A 211 2.92 -18.82 10.41
N GLY A 212 3.09 -19.90 11.18
CA GLY A 212 3.16 -21.26 10.63
C GLY A 212 1.92 -21.64 9.83
N LYS A 213 0.73 -21.15 10.22
CA LYS A 213 -0.52 -21.38 9.48
C LYS A 213 -0.52 -20.68 8.12
N ARG A 214 0.12 -19.51 8.00
CA ARG A 214 0.28 -18.79 6.72
C ARG A 214 1.14 -19.61 5.75
N LEU A 215 2.25 -20.15 6.24
CA LEU A 215 3.14 -21.00 5.44
C LEU A 215 2.42 -22.26 4.94
N ILE A 216 1.70 -22.95 5.82
CA ILE A 216 0.89 -24.13 5.44
C ILE A 216 -0.14 -23.76 4.38
N ALA A 217 -0.82 -22.61 4.53
CA ALA A 217 -1.80 -22.15 3.55
C ALA A 217 -1.17 -21.86 2.18
N VAL A 218 -0.01 -21.22 2.13
CA VAL A 218 0.71 -20.96 0.86
C VAL A 218 1.15 -22.26 0.19
N VAL A 219 1.67 -23.22 0.97
CA VAL A 219 2.05 -24.54 0.44
C VAL A 219 0.83 -25.29 -0.10
N ALA A 220 -0.29 -25.29 0.63
CA ALA A 220 -1.54 -25.89 0.16
C ALA A 220 -2.07 -25.20 -1.11
N ALA A 221 -1.90 -23.89 -1.22
CA ALA A 221 -2.23 -23.11 -2.42
C ALA A 221 -1.19 -23.24 -3.54
N LYS A 222 -0.13 -24.04 -3.37
CA LYS A 222 0.98 -24.22 -4.33
C LYS A 222 1.63 -22.90 -4.75
N GLY A 223 1.81 -21.99 -3.79
CA GLY A 223 2.34 -20.64 -4.03
C GLY A 223 1.30 -19.62 -4.53
N GLY A 224 0.03 -20.00 -4.60
CA GLY A 224 -1.07 -19.08 -4.89
C GLY A 224 -1.44 -18.18 -3.70
N PRO A 225 -2.29 -17.15 -3.93
CA PRO A 225 -2.72 -16.23 -2.88
C PRO A 225 -3.49 -16.92 -1.76
N THR A 226 -3.28 -16.46 -0.53
CA THR A 226 -4.04 -16.94 0.64
C THR A 226 -5.05 -15.92 1.15
N SER A 227 -5.86 -16.29 2.14
CA SER A 227 -6.87 -15.42 2.75
C SER A 227 -6.30 -14.42 3.78
N TYR A 228 -4.97 -14.36 3.92
CA TYR A 228 -4.28 -13.59 4.95
C TYR A 228 -3.90 -12.17 4.52
#